data_AF-A0A379B4R0-F1
#
_entry.id   AF-A0A379B4R0-F1
#
_cell.length_a   1.000
_cell.length_b   1.000
_cell.length_c   1.000
_cell.angle_alpha   90.00
_cell.angle_beta   90.00
_cell.angle_gamma   90.00
#
_symmetry.space_group_name_H-M   'P 1'
#
loop_
_entity.id
_entity.type
_entity.pdbx_description
1 polymer ?
#
loop_
_entity_poly.entity_id
_entity_poly.type
_entity_poly.pdbx_seq_one_letter_code
_entity_poly.pdbx_strand_id
1 'polypeptide(L)' 'MSNDNLALLAAAAYGKFTDIKYDKEIQEALKRENTLTEPQATQFTDTYEILAHQANTANGYSGTIVRNKHSHQVVVLH' A
#
# COMPACT_ATOMS: atom_id res chain seq x y z
N MET A 1 -2.27 17.62 -8.93
CA MET A 1 -1.45 16.60 -8.25
C MET A 1 -2.32 15.39 -7.88
N SER A 2 -2.96 14.73 -8.86
CA SER A 2 -3.90 13.62 -8.60
C SER A 2 -3.43 12.26 -9.14
N ASN A 3 -2.50 12.25 -10.10
CA ASN A 3 -2.02 11.00 -10.72
C ASN A 3 -0.95 10.30 -9.87
N ASP A 4 -0.13 11.03 -9.14
CA ASP A 4 0.93 10.43 -8.31
C ASP A 4 0.35 9.52 -7.23
N ASN A 5 -0.78 9.92 -6.64
CA ASN A 5 -1.48 9.13 -5.62
C ASN A 5 -2.05 7.80 -6.14
N LEU A 6 -2.50 7.76 -7.39
CA LEU A 6 -3.00 6.52 -8.01
C LEU A 6 -1.85 5.55 -8.32
N ALA A 7 -0.71 6.06 -8.75
CA ALA A 7 0.49 5.25 -8.97
C ALA A 7 1.01 4.63 -7.66
N LEU A 8 1.00 5.38 -6.56
CA LEU A 8 1.37 4.87 -5.23
C LEU A 8 0.44 3.74 -4.76
N LEU A 9 -0.86 3.87 -4.99
CA LEU A 9 -1.86 2.86 -4.67
C LEU A 9 -1.67 1.58 -5.50
N ALA A 10 -1.41 1.73 -6.81
CA ALA A 10 -1.13 0.58 -7.68
C ALA A 10 0.14 -0.16 -7.26
N ALA A 11 1.20 0.56 -6.87
CA ALA A 11 2.41 -0.05 -6.34
C ALA A 11 2.15 -0.84 -5.05
N ALA A 12 1.32 -0.30 -4.16
CA ALA A 12 0.91 -0.99 -2.93
C ALA A 12 0.06 -2.24 -3.20
N ALA A 13 -0.65 -2.34 -4.32
CA ALA A 13 -1.40 -3.55 -4.67
C ALA A 13 -0.49 -4.78 -4.84
N TYR A 14 0.71 -4.57 -5.37
CA TYR A 14 1.72 -5.61 -5.58
C TYR A 14 2.66 -5.80 -4.37
N GLY A 15 2.58 -4.92 -3.38
CA GLY A 15 3.36 -5.01 -2.15
C GLY A 15 3.00 -6.26 -1.36
N LYS A 16 4.01 -7.06 -1.00
CA LYS A 16 3.86 -8.19 -0.07
C LYS A 16 4.01 -7.68 1.36
N PHE A 17 2.88 -7.37 2.01
CA PHE A 17 2.91 -6.89 3.38
C PHE A 17 2.84 -8.06 4.36
N THR A 18 3.95 -8.34 5.04
CA THR A 18 4.01 -9.34 6.11
C THR A 18 3.51 -8.78 7.45
N ASP A 19 3.74 -7.49 7.67
CA ASP A 19 3.29 -6.77 8.86
C ASP A 19 2.75 -5.40 8.43
N ILE A 20 1.45 -5.18 8.66
CA ILE A 20 0.74 -3.94 8.31
C ILE A 20 0.62 -2.99 9.51
N LYS A 21 1.17 -3.36 10.67
CA LYS A 21 1.04 -2.59 11.91
C LYS A 21 2.09 -1.50 12.04
N TYR A 22 3.20 -1.62 11.31
CA TYR A 22 4.35 -0.72 11.41
C TYR A 22 4.64 -0.06 10.07
N ASP A 23 4.59 1.28 10.03
CA ASP A 23 4.86 2.06 8.81
C ASP A 23 6.24 1.74 8.21
N LYS A 24 7.25 1.45 9.04
CA LYS A 24 8.58 1.02 8.58
C LYS A 24 8.53 -0.29 7.79
N GLU A 25 7.77 -1.28 8.27
CA GLU A 25 7.64 -2.58 7.59
C GLU A 25 6.89 -2.42 6.25
N ILE A 26 5.89 -1.53 6.21
CA ILE A 26 5.17 -1.18 4.99
C ILE A 26 6.11 -0.50 3.99
N GLN A 27 6.89 0.48 4.44
CA GLN A 27 7.86 1.18 3.59
C GLN A 27 8.92 0.22 3.06
N GLU A 28 9.46 -0.67 3.90
CA GLU A 28 10.42 -1.69 3.49
C GLU A 28 9.81 -2.65 2.47
N ALA A 29 8.56 -3.08 2.64
CA ALA A 29 7.87 -3.93 1.67
C ALA A 29 7.70 -3.24 0.30
N LEU A 30 7.34 -1.94 0.30
CA LEU A 30 7.19 -1.14 -0.91
C LEU A 30 8.52 -0.87 -1.62
N LYS A 31 9.61 -0.72 -0.86
CA LYS A 31 10.97 -0.56 -1.39
C LYS A 31 11.56 -1.88 -1.89
N ARG A 32 11.28 -3.00 -1.23
CA ARG A 32 11.85 -4.33 -1.53
C ARG A 32 11.48 -4.83 -2.93
N GLU A 33 10.27 -4.53 -3.38
CA GLU A 33 9.81 -4.86 -4.74
C GLU A 33 10.24 -3.78 -5.77
N ASN A 34 11.13 -2.85 -5.40
CA ASN A 34 11.62 -1.72 -6.22
C ASN A 34 10.49 -0.89 -6.85
N THR A 35 9.29 -0.95 -6.28
CA THR A 35 8.09 -0.36 -6.86
C THR A 35 8.00 1.12 -6.52
N LEU A 36 8.57 1.54 -5.39
CA LEU A 36 8.61 2.93 -4.92
C LEU A 36 9.99 3.33 -4.40
N THR A 37 10.34 4.60 -4.59
CA THR A 37 11.49 5.23 -3.94
C THR A 37 11.19 5.53 -2.46
N GLU A 38 12.23 5.74 -1.65
CA GLU A 38 12.10 6.07 -0.23
C GLU A 38 11.17 7.28 0.08
N PRO A 39 11.24 8.42 -0.65
CA PRO A 39 10.28 9.52 -0.44
C PRO A 39 8.85 9.13 -0.84
N GLN A 40 8.66 8.29 -1.85
CA GLN A 40 7.34 7.82 -2.27
C GLN A 40 6.73 6.84 -1.27
N ALA A 41 7.53 5.94 -0.70
CA ALA A 41 7.10 5.02 0.34
C ALA A 41 6.69 5.79 1.61
N THR A 42 7.46 6.82 1.97
CA THR A 42 7.13 7.71 3.09
C THR A 42 5.82 8.45 2.84
N GLN A 43 5.69 9.07 1.66
CA GLN A 43 4.46 9.76 1.24
C GLN A 43 3.24 8.82 1.26
N PHE A 44 3.42 7.56 0.86
CA PHE A 44 2.36 6.56 0.92
C PHE A 44 1.92 6.33 2.36
N THR A 45 2.84 6.04 3.29
CA THR A 45 2.47 5.80 4.70
C THR A 45 1.97 7.04 5.43
N ASP A 46 2.35 8.24 5.01
CA ASP A 46 1.79 9.49 5.55
C ASP A 46 0.34 9.71 5.08
N THR A 47 0.04 9.36 3.83
CA THR A 47 -1.27 9.63 3.22
C THR A 47 -2.27 8.48 3.45
N TYR A 48 -1.78 7.24 3.44
CA TYR A 48 -2.57 6.03 3.47
C TYR A 48 -2.15 5.13 4.63
N GLU A 49 -3.13 4.40 5.15
CA GLU A 49 -2.91 3.29 6.08
C GLU A 49 -3.47 2.00 5.47
N ILE A 50 -2.78 0.89 5.72
CA ILE A 50 -3.25 -0.42 5.30
C ILE A 50 -4.14 -0.98 6.41
N LEU A 51 -5.42 -1.17 6.11
CA LEU A 51 -6.39 -1.72 7.05
C LEU A 51 -6.35 -3.25 7.07
N ALA A 52 -6.18 -3.86 5.90
CA ALA A 52 -6.12 -5.30 5.75
C ALA A 52 -5.31 -5.65 4.50
N HIS A 53 -4.54 -6.72 4.59
CA HIS A 53 -3.85 -7.31 3.45
C HIS A 53 -4.08 -8.82 3.45
N GLN A 54 -4.49 -9.35 2.32
CA GLN A 54 -4.71 -10.77 2.11
C GLN A 54 -3.94 -11.21 0.86
N ALA A 55 -2.71 -11.70 1.07
CA ALA A 55 -1.79 -12.11 0.02
C ALA A 55 -2.21 -13.40 -0.73
N ASN A 56 -3.08 -14.22 -0.13
CA ASN A 56 -3.46 -15.54 -0.65
C ASN A 56 -4.96 -15.74 -0.52
N THR A 57 -5.73 -15.28 -1.52
CA THR A 57 -7.04 -15.87 -1.78
C THR A 57 -6.84 -17.14 -2.60
N ALA A 58 -7.74 -18.12 -2.47
CA ALA A 58 -7.64 -19.44 -3.12
C ALA A 58 -7.51 -19.41 -4.66
N ASN A 59 -7.66 -18.24 -5.29
CA ASN A 59 -7.59 -18.00 -6.72
C ASN A 59 -6.30 -17.26 -7.16
N GLY A 60 -5.32 -17.06 -6.28
CA GLY A 60 -4.06 -16.38 -6.62
C GLY A 60 -4.15 -14.85 -6.69
N TYR A 61 -5.22 -14.26 -6.16
CA TYR A 61 -5.38 -12.80 -6.05
C TYR A 61 -4.94 -12.32 -4.67
N SER A 62 -4.29 -11.16 -4.64
CA SER A 62 -3.92 -10.44 -3.42
C SER A 62 -4.81 -9.22 -3.24
N GLY A 63 -5.58 -9.18 -2.15
CA GLY A 63 -6.44 -8.03 -1.82
C GLY A 63 -5.80 -7.16 -0.75
N THR A 64 -5.62 -5.86 -1.01
CA THR A 64 -5.14 -4.89 -0.02
C THR A 64 -6.16 -3.78 0.15
N ILE A 65 -6.64 -3.60 1.38
CA ILE A 65 -7.56 -2.50 1.74
C ILE A 65 -6.74 -1.39 2.36
N VAL A 66 -6.84 -0.19 1.78
CA VAL A 66 -6.16 0.99 2.27
C VAL A 66 -7.16 2.12 2.54
N ARG A 67 -6.91 2.91 3.58
CA ARG A 67 -7.69 4.10 3.89
C ARG A 67 -6.81 5.34 3.79
N ASN A 68 -7.32 6.37 3.12
CA ASN A 68 -6.69 7.68 3.13
C ASN A 68 -6.94 8.32 4.51
N LYS A 69 -5.87 8.71 5.20
CA LYS A 69 -5.93 9.27 6.55
C LYS A 69 -6.61 10.65 6.59
N HIS A 70 -6.58 11.40 5.47
CA HIS A 70 -7.10 12.76 5.39
C HIS A 70 -8.56 12.82 4.91
N SER A 71 -8.90 12.04 3.88
CA SER A 71 -10.26 12.06 3.29
C SER A 71 -11.17 10.97 3.84
N HIS A 72 -10.63 10.05 4.66
CA HIS A 72 -11.31 8.85 5.13
C HIS A 72 -11.84 7.93 4.02
N GLN A 73 -11.42 8.15 2.78
CA GLN A 73 -11.78 7.29 1.65
C GLN A 73 -11.10 5.94 1.80
N VAL A 74 -11.87 4.87 1.60
CA VAL A 74 -11.36 3.51 1.61
C VAL A 74 -11.25 3.03 0.17
N VAL A 75 -10.08 2.52 -0.19
CA VAL A 75 -9.77 1.97 -1.51
C VAL A 75 -9.42 0.50 -1.34
N VAL A 76 -10.01 -0.34 -2.18
CA VAL A 76 -9.69 -1.77 -2.26
C VAL A 76 -8.82 -1.97 -3.49
N LEU A 77 -7.64 -2.54 -3.27
CA LEU A 77 -6.65 -2.88 -4.29
C LEU A 77 -6.68 -4.40 -4.48
N HIS A 78 -6.66 -4.86 -5.73
CA HIS A 78 -6.75 -6.28 -6.11
C HIS A 78 -5.82 -6.62 -7.27
#